data_AF-A0A2M7JYH7-F1
#
_entry.id   AF-A0A2M7JYH7-F1
#
_cell.length_a   1.000
_cell.length_b   1.000
_cell.length_c   1.000
_cell.angle_alpha   90.00
_cell.angle_beta   90.00
_cell.angle_gamma   90.00
#
_symmetry.space_group_name_H-M   'P 1'
#
loop_
_entity.id
_entity.type
_entity.pdbx_description
1 polymer ?
#
loop_
_entity_poly.entity_id
_entity_poly.type
_entity_poly.pdbx_seq_one_letter_code
_entity_poly.pdbx_strand_id
1 'polypeptide(L)' 'MTKPRISETSQGIMGDFYARIYDMMMRWMRGKWWFETKLIMQAGISAGLALEVGPGPGYLGLEWLRTTKDTILKGL' A
#
# COMPACT_ATOMS: atom_id res chain seq x y z
N MET A 1 -0.74 0.77 28.25
CA MET A 1 -1.78 1.26 27.33
C MET A 1 -1.19 2.39 26.52
N THR A 2 -1.21 2.31 25.19
CA THR A 2 -0.80 3.40 24.31
C THR A 2 -1.89 4.47 24.31
N LYS A 3 -1.51 5.75 24.24
CA LYS A 3 -2.46 6.87 24.12
C LYS A 3 -3.39 6.63 22.92
N PRO A 4 -4.70 6.97 23.02
CA PRO A 4 -5.60 6.88 21.90
C PRO A 4 -5.10 7.75 20.75
N ARG A 5 -5.19 7.24 19.51
CA ARG A 5 -4.84 7.99 18.31
C ARG A 5 -5.81 9.16 18.14
N ILE A 6 -5.29 10.32 17.77
CA ILE A 6 -6.08 11.50 17.41
C ILE A 6 -6.13 11.53 15.88
N SER A 7 -7.32 11.59 15.29
CA SER A 7 -7.45 11.72 13.83
C SER A 7 -6.90 13.07 13.38
N GLU A 8 -5.99 13.05 12.40
CA GLU A 8 -5.39 14.27 11.84
C GLU A 8 -6.42 15.11 11.08
N THR A 9 -7.38 14.47 10.42
CA THR A 9 -8.47 15.16 9.72
C THR A 9 -9.77 14.34 9.77
N SER A 10 -10.90 15.05 9.76
CA SER A 10 -12.25 14.51 9.53
C SER A 10 -12.85 14.97 8.19
N GLN A 11 -12.08 15.72 7.40
CA GLN A 11 -12.47 16.33 6.14
C GLN A 11 -11.49 15.87 5.05
N GLY A 12 -12.01 15.43 3.90
CA GLY A 12 -11.15 14.97 2.80
C GLY A 12 -11.90 14.35 1.62
N ILE A 13 -11.15 13.90 0.63
CA ILE A 13 -11.65 13.15 -0.52
C ILE A 13 -12.01 11.73 -0.03
N MET A 14 -13.29 11.51 0.23
CA MET A 14 -13.82 10.30 0.87
C MET A 14 -15.05 9.78 0.12
N GLY A 15 -15.34 8.49 0.27
CA GLY A 15 -16.53 7.84 -0.29
C GLY A 15 -16.28 7.05 -1.57
N ASP A 16 -17.29 6.25 -1.93
CA ASP A 16 -17.18 5.18 -2.91
C ASP A 16 -16.77 5.65 -4.31
N PHE A 17 -17.24 6.84 -4.72
CA PHE A 17 -16.89 7.40 -6.02
C PHE A 17 -15.37 7.62 -6.15
N TYR A 18 -14.77 8.31 -5.18
CA TYR A 18 -13.34 8.59 -5.22
C TYR A 18 -12.50 7.33 -5.00
N ALA A 19 -12.94 6.42 -4.13
CA ALA A 19 -12.28 5.12 -3.94
C ALA A 19 -12.22 4.32 -5.25
N ARG A 20 -13.30 4.34 -6.05
CA ARG A 20 -13.34 3.68 -7.36
C ARG A 20 -12.43 4.31 -8.38
N ILE A 21 -12.40 5.65 -8.46
CA ILE A 21 -11.47 6.36 -9.36
C ILE A 21 -10.01 6.07 -8.97
N TYR A 22 -9.71 6.06 -7.68
CA TYR A 22 -8.38 5.72 -7.18
C TYR A 22 -7.97 4.28 -7.50
N ASP A 23 -8.86 3.30 -7.32
CA ASP A 23 -8.63 1.91 -7.71
C ASP A 23 -8.33 1.77 -9.21
N MET A 24 -9.13 2.41 -10.07
CA MET A 24 -8.91 2.39 -11.52
C MET A 24 -7.55 2.96 -11.91
N MET A 25 -7.16 4.09 -11.31
CA MET A 25 -5.85 4.70 -11.54
C MET A 25 -4.71 3.77 -11.11
N MET A 26 -4.78 3.23 -9.89
CA MET A 26 -3.73 2.35 -9.36
C MET A 26 -3.61 1.05 -10.17
N ARG A 27 -4.74 0.48 -10.61
CA ARG A 27 -4.75 -0.70 -11.49
C ARG A 27 -4.08 -0.42 -12.84
N TRP A 28 -4.33 0.76 -13.41
CA TRP A 28 -3.69 1.17 -14.66
C TRP A 28 -2.18 1.35 -14.49
N MET A 29 -1.74 2.00 -13.40
CA MET A 29 -0.32 2.14 -13.05
C MET A 29 0.38 0.79 -12.87
N ARG A 30 -0.30 -0.17 -12.23
CA ARG A 30 0.17 -1.56 -12.13
C ARG A 30 0.48 -2.15 -13.50
N GLY A 31 -0.45 -1.99 -14.45
CA GLY A 31 -0.30 -2.48 -15.81
C GLY A 31 0.87 -1.85 -16.57
N LYS A 32 1.35 -0.68 -16.13
CA LYS A 32 2.51 0.01 -16.67
C LYS A 32 3.81 -0.26 -15.92
N TRP A 33 3.79 -1.10 -14.88
CA TRP A 33 4.94 -1.38 -14.03
C TRP A 33 5.50 -0.14 -13.32
N TRP A 34 4.64 0.83 -13.00
CA TRP A 34 5.03 2.09 -12.35
C TRP A 34 5.15 2.01 -10.82
N PHE A 35 5.02 0.80 -10.26
CA PHE A 35 5.32 0.57 -8.86
C PHE A 35 6.78 0.22 -8.69
N GLU A 36 7.52 1.10 -8.01
CA GLU A 36 8.96 0.98 -7.78
C GLU A 36 9.31 -0.06 -6.68
N THR A 37 8.82 -1.30 -6.82
CA THR A 37 9.11 -2.38 -5.87
C THR A 37 10.61 -2.68 -5.76
N LYS A 38 11.38 -2.39 -6.81
CA LYS A 38 12.85 -2.49 -6.78
C LYS A 38 13.48 -1.56 -5.75
N LEU A 39 12.98 -0.34 -5.58
CA LEU A 39 13.48 0.59 -4.58
C LEU A 39 13.18 0.09 -3.17
N ILE A 40 12.00 -0.50 -2.95
CA ILE A 40 11.63 -1.15 -1.68
C ILE A 40 12.59 -2.30 -1.35
N MET A 41 12.91 -3.13 -2.34
CA MET A 41 13.88 -4.23 -2.19
C MET A 41 15.30 -3.72 -1.90
N GLN A 42 15.74 -2.66 -2.59
CA GLN A 42 17.04 -2.03 -2.37
C GLN A 42 17.16 -1.40 -0.98
N ALA A 43 16.04 -0.95 -0.40
CA ALA A 43 15.97 -0.48 0.98
C ALA A 43 16.04 -1.61 2.02
N GLY A 44 16.16 -2.87 1.60
CA GLY A 44 16.29 -4.04 2.49
C GLY A 44 14.95 -4.61 2.96
N ILE A 45 13.82 -4.11 2.46
CA ILE A 45 12.49 -4.63 2.80
C ILE A 45 12.19 -5.81 1.86
N SER A 46 12.80 -6.96 2.14
CA SER A 46 12.77 -8.13 1.23
C SER A 46 12.39 -9.46 1.90
N ALA A 47 12.23 -9.49 3.23
CA ALA A 47 11.92 -10.68 4.03
C ALA A 47 11.09 -10.31 5.28
N GLY A 48 10.41 -11.29 5.88
CA GLY A 48 9.71 -11.11 7.16
C GLY A 48 8.36 -10.38 7.03
N LEU A 49 7.99 -9.63 8.06
CA LEU A 49 6.71 -8.93 8.15
C LEU A 49 6.86 -7.45 7.78
N ALA A 50 6.17 -6.99 6.73
CA ALA A 50 6.07 -5.59 6.34
C ALA A 50 4.68 -5.02 6.65
N LEU A 51 4.65 -3.77 7.13
CA LEU A 51 3.43 -3.01 7.34
C LEU A 51 3.26 -1.99 6.20
N GLU A 52 2.16 -2.08 5.45
CA GLU A 52 1.75 -1.08 4.47
C GLU A 52 0.72 -0.15 5.13
N VAL A 53 1.11 1.11 5.31
CA VAL A 53 0.25 2.15 5.89
C VAL A 53 -0.52 2.82 4.75
N GLY A 54 -1.85 2.82 4.85
CA GLY A 54 -2.69 3.35 3.77
C GLY A 54 -2.56 2.55 2.48
N PRO A 55 -2.81 1.22 2.50
CA PRO A 55 -2.60 0.35 1.34
C PRO A 55 -3.55 0.69 0.16
N GLY A 56 -4.64 1.41 0.43
CA GLY A 56 -5.69 1.62 -0.56
C GLY A 56 -6.18 0.26 -1.10
N PRO A 57 -6.25 0.09 -2.43
CA PRO A 57 -6.57 -1.21 -3.05
C PRO A 57 -5.48 -2.29 -2.91
N GLY A 58 -4.27 -1.94 -2.44
CA GLY A 58 -3.19 -2.88 -2.12
C GLY A 58 -2.25 -3.26 -3.27
N TYR A 59 -2.34 -2.62 -4.45
CA TYR A 59 -1.54 -3.06 -5.60
C TYR A 59 -0.02 -2.96 -5.39
N LEU A 60 0.47 -1.95 -4.66
CA LEU A 60 1.91 -1.81 -4.40
C LEU A 60 2.42 -2.96 -3.53
N GLY A 61 1.80 -3.17 -2.36
CA GLY A 61 2.17 -4.26 -1.46
C GLY A 61 2.00 -5.65 -2.07
N LEU A 62 0.97 -5.88 -2.90
CA LEU A 62 0.78 -7.15 -3.61
C LEU A 62 1.85 -7.38 -4.68
N GLU A 63 2.27 -6.35 -5.41
CA GLU A 63 3.37 -6.45 -6.36
C GLU A 63 4.70 -6.66 -5.64
N TRP A 64 4.91 -6.05 -4.48
CA TRP A 64 6.05 -6.32 -3.61
C TRP A 64 6.08 -7.78 -3.16
N LEU A 65 4.96 -8.32 -2.63
CA LEU A 65 4.84 -9.74 -2.24
C LEU A 65 5.17 -10.69 -3.39
N ARG A 66 4.83 -10.34 -4.63
CA ARG A 66 5.16 -11.16 -5.80
C ARG A 66 6.66 -11.17 -6.11
N THR A 67 7.40 -10.15 -5.65
CA THR A 67 8.85 -10.01 -5.86
C THR A 67 9.70 -10.53 -4.70
N THR A 68 9.08 -10.94 -3.59
CA THR A 68 9.74 -11.45 -2.39
C THR A 68 9.41 -12.92 -2.13
N LYS A 69 10.14 -13.54 -1.21
CA LYS A 69 9.87 -14.89 -0.66
C LYS A 69 9.84 -14.81 0.85
N ASP A 70 9.14 -15.73 1.51
CA ASP A 70 9.06 -15.81 2.97
C ASP A 70 8.70 -14.46 3.63
N THR A 71 7.73 -13.78 3.02
CA THR A 71 7.26 -12.45 3.42
C THR A 71 5.79 -12.48 3.77
N ILE A 72 5.41 -11.62 4.71
CA ILE A 72 4.03 -11.37 5.12
C ILE A 72 3.79 -9.87 4.99
N LEU A 73 2.68 -9.50 4.38
CA LEU A 73 2.23 -8.12 4.30
C LEU A 73 1.05 -7.91 5.24
N LYS A 74 1.09 -6.83 6.02
CA LYS A 74 -0.01 -6.37 6.86
C LYS A 74 -0.43 -4.97 6.41
N GLY A 75 -1.71 -4.76 6.13
CA GLY A 75 -2.27 -3.43 5.89
C GLY A 75 -2.76 -2.77 7.19
N LEU A 76 -2.64 -1.45 7.28
CA LEU A 76 -3.22 -0.59 8.31
C LEU A 76 -3.97 0.61 7.72
#